data_AF-A0A430FXY9-F1
#
_entry.id   AF-A0A430FXY9-F1
#
_cell.length_a   1.000
_cell.length_b   1.000
_cell.length_c   1.000
_cell.angle_alpha   90.00
_cell.angle_beta   90.00
_cell.angle_gamma   90.00
#
_symmetry.space_group_name_H-M   'P 1'
#
loop_
_entity.id
_entity.type
_entity.pdbx_description
1 polymer ?
#
loop_
_entity_poly.entity_id
_entity_poly.type
_entity_poly.pdbx_seq_one_letter_code
_entity_poly.pdbx_strand_id
1 'polypeptide(L)' 'MSVVVLMIEHLGKVFLSTHPNHAIAWSTLLSYVNGAWAEHFPERPPPENEEERVTMFFAGEGDEYVIAEADVETDTTLH' A
#
# COMPACT_ATOMS: atom_id res chain seq x y z
N MET A 1 -9.61 -3.62 -19.14
CA MET A 1 -8.96 -2.37 -18.66
C MET A 1 -8.07 -2.78 -17.51
N SER A 2 -6.78 -2.42 -17.47
CA SER A 2 -5.95 -2.78 -16.31
C SER A 2 -6.04 -1.69 -15.23
N VAL A 3 -6.02 -2.13 -13.97
CA VAL A 3 -5.89 -1.27 -12.79
C VAL A 3 -4.73 -1.78 -11.95
N VAL A 4 -4.18 -0.92 -11.12
CA VAL A 4 -3.20 -1.32 -10.11
C VAL A 4 -3.89 -1.42 -8.76
N VAL A 5 -3.87 -2.60 -8.16
CA VAL A 5 -4.40 -2.86 -6.82
C VAL A 5 -3.29 -2.63 -5.81
N LEU A 6 -3.58 -1.87 -4.76
CA LEU A 6 -2.78 -1.75 -3.55
C LEU A 6 -3.54 -2.43 -2.40
N MET A 7 -2.91 -3.42 -1.78
CA MET A 7 -3.33 -4.01 -0.52
C MET A 7 -2.33 -3.64 0.57
N ILE A 8 -2.82 -3.24 1.74
CA ILE A 8 -2.01 -3.01 2.93
C ILE A 8 -2.66 -3.78 4.08
N GLU A 9 -1.93 -4.71 4.68
CA GLU A 9 -2.26 -5.31 5.96
C GLU A 9 -1.36 -4.70 7.03
N HIS A 10 -1.98 -4.07 8.04
CA HIS A 10 -1.23 -3.48 9.15
C HIS A 10 -2.09 -3.54 10.43
N LEU A 11 -1.52 -4.08 11.51
CA LEU A 11 -2.20 -4.30 12.80
C LEU A 11 -3.50 -5.13 12.66
N GLY A 12 -3.49 -6.14 11.78
CA GLY A 12 -4.64 -7.02 11.50
C GLY A 12 -5.80 -6.33 10.78
N LYS A 13 -5.57 -5.15 10.19
CA LYS A 13 -6.54 -4.44 9.34
C LYS A 13 -6.08 -4.48 7.90
N VAL A 14 -7.01 -4.78 7.00
CA VAL A 14 -6.76 -4.77 5.56
C VAL A 14 -7.34 -3.51 4.94
N PHE A 15 -6.51 -2.78 4.21
CA PHE A 15 -6.89 -1.68 3.34
C PHE A 15 -6.67 -2.08 1.88
N LEU A 16 -7.69 -1.89 1.04
CA LEU A 16 -7.64 -2.23 -0.38
C LEU A 16 -8.06 -1.02 -1.22
N SER A 17 -7.25 -0.67 -2.21
CA SER A 17 -7.55 0.40 -3.16
C SER A 17 -7.10 0.07 -4.58
N THR A 18 -7.76 0.69 -5.55
CA THR A 18 -7.41 0.59 -6.98
C THR A 18 -6.90 1.92 -7.50
N HIS A 19 -5.87 1.90 -8.32
CA HIS A 19 -5.19 3.07 -8.85
C HIS A 19 -4.98 2.97 -10.37
N PRO A 20 -4.89 4.11 -11.07
CA PRO A 20 -4.67 4.13 -12.52
C PRO A 20 -3.30 3.60 -12.96
N ASN A 21 -2.30 3.63 -12.07
CA ASN A 21 -0.94 3.18 -12.37
C ASN A 21 -0.13 2.92 -11.08
N HIS A 22 1.03 2.29 -11.24
CA HIS A 22 1.93 1.92 -10.14
C HIS A 22 2.44 3.15 -9.37
N ALA A 23 2.73 4.27 -10.05
CA ALA A 23 3.24 5.47 -9.38
C ALA A 23 2.24 6.06 -8.37
N ILE A 24 0.94 6.06 -8.71
CA ILE A 24 -0.11 6.51 -7.81
C ILE A 24 -0.31 5.53 -6.65
N ALA A 25 -0.27 4.21 -6.92
CA ALA A 25 -0.32 3.19 -5.87
C ALA A 25 0.85 3.34 -4.88
N TRP A 26 2.07 3.51 -5.38
CA TRP A 26 3.26 3.75 -4.56
C TRP A 26 3.16 5.03 -3.72
N SER A 27 2.71 6.14 -4.31
CA SER A 27 2.50 7.39 -3.58
C SER A 27 1.44 7.27 -2.48
N THR A 28 0.40 6.46 -2.72
CA THR A 28 -0.63 6.16 -1.71
C THR A 28 -0.05 5.33 -0.57
N LEU A 29 0.74 4.30 -0.88
CA LEU A 29 1.46 3.50 0.13
C LEU A 29 2.39 4.37 0.98
N LEU A 30 3.18 5.26 0.36
CA LEU A 30 4.06 6.17 1.09
C LEU A 30 3.29 7.12 2.00
N SER A 31 2.15 7.63 1.54
CA SER A 31 1.29 8.49 2.35
C SER A 31 0.75 7.76 3.58
N TYR A 32 0.37 6.49 3.41
CA TYR A 32 -0.04 5.61 4.52
C TYR A 32 1.10 5.42 5.53
N VAL A 33 2.28 5.00 5.05
CA VAL A 33 3.47 4.76 5.88
C VAL A 33 3.86 6.02 6.64
N ASN A 34 3.89 7.18 5.97
CA ASN A 34 4.24 8.45 6.60
C ASN A 34 3.23 8.88 7.65
N GLY A 35 1.93 8.65 7.41
CA GLY A 35 0.86 8.98 8.36
C GLY A 35 0.90 8.10 9.61
N ALA A 36 1.23 6.82 9.45
CA ALA A 36 1.28 5.86 10.55
C ALA A 36 2.64 5.81 11.26
N TRP A 37 3.69 6.44 10.70
CA TRP A 37 5.06 6.30 11.17
C TRP A 37 5.24 6.68 12.64
N ALA A 38 4.76 7.86 13.05
CA ALA A 38 4.96 8.35 14.40
C ALA A 38 4.21 7.51 15.45
N GLU A 39 3.12 6.85 15.07
CA GLU A 39 2.38 5.94 15.94
C GLU A 39 3.11 4.61 16.11
N HIS A 40 3.70 4.09 15.02
CA HIS A 40 4.39 2.80 15.02
C HIS A 40 5.84 2.90 15.55
N PHE A 41 6.53 4.01 15.29
CA PHE A 41 7.92 4.28 15.70
C PHE A 41 8.07 5.68 16.34
N PRO A 42 7.56 5.90 17.56
CA PRO A 42 7.49 7.23 18.18
C PRO A 42 8.85 7.90 18.41
N GLU A 43 9.92 7.11 18.57
CA GLU A 43 11.26 7.61 18.88
C GLU A 43 12.21 7.64 17.68
N ARG A 44 11.75 7.26 16.49
CA ARG A 44 12.60 7.14 15.31
C ARG A 44 12.04 7.94 14.14
N PRO A 45 12.83 8.84 13.53
CA PRO A 45 12.39 9.50 12.29
C PRO A 45 12.34 8.52 11.12
N PRO A 46 11.45 8.73 10.14
CA PRO A 46 11.40 7.92 8.92
C PRO A 46 12.69 8.05 8.10
N PRO A 47 13.27 6.95 7.59
CA PRO A 47 14.40 7.00 6.66
C PRO A 47 14.12 7.90 5.45
N GLU A 48 15.09 8.67 4.98
CA GLU A 48 14.91 9.55 3.82
C GLU A 48 14.62 8.75 2.54
N ASN A 49 15.27 7.59 2.38
CA ASN A 49 15.01 6.68 1.28
C ASN A 49 13.61 6.03 1.42
N GLU A 50 12.78 6.19 0.39
CA GLU A 50 11.41 5.70 0.37
C GLU A 50 11.30 4.18 0.47
N GLU A 51 12.13 3.44 -0.27
CA GLU A 51 12.13 1.97 -0.25
C GLU A 51 12.59 1.42 1.10
N GLU A 52 13.64 2.00 1.69
CA GLU A 52 14.11 1.65 3.03
C GLU A 52 13.02 1.90 4.07
N ARG A 53 12.35 3.05 3.98
CA ARG A 53 11.24 3.42 4.88
C ARG A 53 10.10 2.41 4.80
N VAL A 54 9.65 2.06 3.60
CA VAL A 54 8.58 1.07 3.40
C VAL A 54 9.03 -0.31 3.90
N THR A 55 10.23 -0.75 3.54
CA THR A 55 10.79 -2.04 3.99
C THR A 55 10.85 -2.13 5.51
N MET A 56 11.28 -1.05 6.16
CA MET A 56 11.34 -0.99 7.60
C MET A 56 9.94 -0.98 8.25
N PHE A 57 8.99 -0.26 7.68
CA PHE A 57 7.64 -0.17 8.22
C PHE A 57 6.93 -1.52 8.27
N PHE A 58 7.12 -2.35 7.24
CA PHE A 58 6.53 -3.69 7.13
C PHE A 58 7.49 -4.82 7.54
N ALA A 59 8.52 -4.53 8.34
CA ALA A 59 9.45 -5.55 8.82
C ALA A 59 8.86 -6.43 9.94
N GLY A 60 7.72 -6.02 10.52
CA GLY A 60 7.01 -6.73 11.58
C GLY A 60 6.26 -7.97 11.06
N GLU A 61 6.05 -8.95 11.94
CA GLU A 61 5.26 -10.13 11.59
C GLU A 61 3.78 -9.77 11.48
N GLY A 62 3.17 -10.10 10.33
CA GLY A 62 1.74 -9.85 10.06
C GLY A 62 1.43 -8.47 9.46
N ASP A 63 2.44 -7.64 9.20
CA ASP A 63 2.28 -6.40 8.44
C ASP A 63 2.86 -6.61 7.03
N GLU A 64 2.04 -6.41 6.00
CA GLU A 64 2.47 -6.57 4.61
C GLU A 64 1.80 -5.57 3.65
N TYR A 65 2.39 -5.40 2.47
CA TYR A 65 1.74 -4.69 1.39
C TYR A 65 1.96 -5.41 0.06
N VAL A 66 1.00 -5.25 -0.84
CA VAL A 66 1.07 -5.78 -2.21
C VAL A 66 0.63 -4.70 -3.18
N ILE A 67 1.44 -4.47 -4.22
CA ILE A 67 1.04 -3.70 -5.40
C ILE A 67 1.03 -4.67 -6.58
N ALA A 68 -0.14 -4.86 -7.19
CA ALA A 68 -0.32 -5.80 -8.30
C ALA A 68 -1.12 -5.17 -9.44
N GLU A 69 -0.78 -5.51 -10.68
CA GLU A 69 -1.63 -5.20 -11.83
C GLU A 69 -2.76 -6.22 -11.92
N ALA A 70 -3.97 -5.75 -12.15
CA ALA A 70 -5.15 -6.57 -12.32
C ALA A 70 -5.89 -6.17 -13.60
N ASP A 71 -6.21 -7.16 -14.42
CA ASP A 71 -7.09 -6.96 -15.56
C ASP A 71 -8.55 -6.95 -15.08
N VAL A 72 -9.23 -5.84 -15.36
CA VAL A 72 -10.66 -5.68 -15.10
C VAL A 72 -11.40 -5.95 -16.40
N GLU A 73 -12.09 -7.08 -16.42
CA GLU A 73 -13.13 -7.38 -17.38
C GLU A 73 -14.46 -6.94 -16.78
N THR A 74 -15.07 -5.90 -17.38
CA THR A 74 -16.45 -5.56 -17.07
C THR A 74 -17.34 -6.49 -17.88
N ASP A 75 -17.85 -7.56 -17.27
CA ASP A 75 -18.92 -8.35 -17.88
C ASP A 75 -20.19 -7.48 -17.89
N THR A 76 -20.47 -6.86 -19.03
CA THR A 76 -21.62 -5.99 -19.23
C THR A 76 -22.92 -6.78 -19.46
N THR A 77 -23.01 -8.03 -19.01
CA THR A 77 -24.25 -8.82 -19.12
C THR A 77 -25.15 -8.57 -17.91
N LEU A 78 -25.71 -7.36 -17.83
CA LEU A 78 -26.94 -7.13 -17.07
C LEU A 78 -28.11 -7.66 -17.90
N HIS A 79 -28.64 -8.81 -17.49
CA HIS A 79 -29.90 -9.37 -17.99
C HIS A 79 -31.12 -8.50 -17.64
#